data_AF-A0A0Q4FS58-F1
#
_entry.id   AF-A0A0Q4FS58-F1
#
_cell.length_a   1.000
_cell.length_b   1.000
_cell.length_c   1.000
_cell.angle_alpha   90.00
_cell.angle_beta   90.00
_cell.angle_gamma   90.00
#
_symmetry.space_group_name_H-M   'P 1'
#
loop_
_entity.id
_entity.type
_entity.pdbx_description
1 polymer ?
#
loop_
_entity_poly.entity_id
_entity_poly.type
_entity_poly.pdbx_seq_one_letter_code
_entity_poly.pdbx_strand_id
1 'polypeptide(L)'
;MKKQLCAIVFFLLIFSSFASAQWAASSDGNCLYDVFGNLVPNSCQTDIKCKYKDTGTSRKNCFGVPTPFGCFGFEYTEKLFITECPLDDLVNPLYIILGTIVFLNLRNRKHL
;
A
#
# COMPACT_ATOMS: atom_id res chain seq x y z
N MET A 1 -21.98 -18.38 -10.49
CA MET A 1 -20.73 -18.22 -9.71
C MET A 1 -19.75 -17.18 -10.27
N LYS A 2 -19.45 -17.13 -11.59
CA LYS A 2 -18.47 -16.16 -12.18
C LYS A 2 -18.74 -14.66 -11.92
N LYS A 3 -20.00 -14.23 -11.73
CA LYS A 3 -20.37 -12.81 -11.51
C LYS A 3 -19.95 -12.28 -10.13
N GLN A 4 -19.95 -13.13 -9.10
CA GLN A 4 -19.55 -12.72 -7.74
C GLN A 4 -18.04 -12.57 -7.61
N LEU A 5 -17.26 -13.41 -8.30
CA LEU A 5 -15.80 -13.33 -8.33
C LEU A 5 -15.32 -11.98 -8.90
N CYS A 6 -15.98 -11.46 -9.94
CA CYS A 6 -15.63 -10.18 -10.55
C CYS A 6 -15.93 -9.00 -9.60
N ALA A 7 -17.04 -9.04 -8.88
CA ALA A 7 -17.39 -8.01 -7.90
C ALA A 7 -16.40 -8.01 -6.72
N ILE A 8 -16.01 -9.19 -6.24
CA ILE A 8 -15.03 -9.33 -5.14
C ILE A 8 -13.66 -8.79 -5.55
N VAL A 9 -13.18 -9.12 -6.75
CA VAL A 9 -11.91 -8.59 -7.28
C VAL A 9 -11.97 -7.06 -7.43
N PHE A 10 -13.11 -6.52 -7.88
CA PHE A 10 -13.33 -5.08 -8.00
C PHE A 10 -13.30 -4.38 -6.63
N PHE A 11 -13.96 -4.93 -5.61
CA PHE A 11 -13.90 -4.40 -4.25
C PHE A 11 -12.49 -4.49 -3.67
N LEU A 12 -11.76 -5.61 -3.87
CA LEU A 12 -10.39 -5.77 -3.36
C LEU A 12 -9.42 -4.75 -3.98
N LEU A 13 -9.56 -4.47 -5.28
CA LEU A 13 -8.76 -3.45 -5.96
C LEU A 13 -9.06 -2.04 -5.42
N ILE A 14 -10.33 -1.74 -5.15
CA ILE A 14 -10.75 -0.48 -4.54
C ILE A 14 -10.18 -0.34 -3.11
N PHE A 15 -10.21 -1.40 -2.30
CA PHE A 15 -9.67 -1.37 -0.93
C PHE A 15 -8.15 -1.22 -0.88
N SER A 16 -7.41 -1.68 -1.90
CA SER A 16 -5.96 -1.45 -1.98
C SER A 16 -5.57 0.01 -2.24
N SER A 17 -6.52 0.88 -2.58
CA SER A 17 -6.26 2.26 -3.01
C SER A 17 -6.28 3.31 -1.89
N PHE A 18 -6.73 2.97 -0.67
CA PHE A 18 -7.12 4.00 0.32
C PHE A 18 -6.10 4.36 1.40
N ALA A 19 -4.95 3.70 1.45
CA ALA A 19 -3.83 4.14 2.28
C ALA A 19 -2.55 3.50 1.76
N SER A 20 -1.55 4.29 1.36
CA SER A 20 -0.20 3.78 1.18
C SER A 20 0.39 3.52 2.56
N ALA A 21 0.04 2.36 3.12
CA ALA A 21 0.62 1.85 4.34
C ALA A 21 1.99 1.24 3.97
N GLN A 22 3.05 1.79 4.55
CA GLN A 22 4.43 1.38 4.25
C GLN A 22 5.17 1.10 5.55
N TRP A 23 5.94 0.01 5.55
CA TRP A 23 6.82 -0.35 6.66
C TRP A 23 8.15 0.36 6.50
N ALA A 24 8.60 1.03 7.55
CA ALA A 24 9.87 1.74 7.57
C ALA A 24 10.44 1.77 8.99
N ALA A 25 11.74 2.04 9.14
CA ALA A 25 12.34 2.17 10.46
C ALA A 25 12.00 3.52 11.09
N SER A 26 12.00 4.58 10.28
CA SER A 26 11.70 5.94 10.72
C SER A 26 11.12 6.80 9.61
N SER A 27 10.60 7.97 9.98
CA SER A 27 10.10 9.00 9.08
C SER A 27 10.47 10.37 9.62
N ASP A 28 10.73 11.33 8.73
CA ASP A 28 10.83 12.76 9.04
C ASP A 28 9.46 13.49 8.93
N GLY A 29 8.39 12.74 8.68
CA GLY A 29 7.05 13.24 8.42
C GLY A 29 6.70 13.33 6.93
N ASN A 30 7.66 13.48 6.03
CA ASN A 30 7.41 13.59 4.59
C ASN A 30 7.96 12.40 3.79
N CYS A 31 9.02 11.78 4.28
CA CYS A 31 9.75 10.68 3.68
C CYS A 31 9.91 9.53 4.66
N LEU A 32 10.11 8.31 4.15
CA LEU A 32 10.38 7.12 4.96
C LEU A 32 11.84 6.67 4.82
N TYR A 33 12.38 6.13 5.90
CA TYR A 33 13.77 5.70 5.98
C TYR A 33 13.88 4.24 6.45
N ASP A 34 14.85 3.53 5.90
CA ASP A 34 15.23 2.20 6.34
C ASP A 34 16.02 2.23 7.65
N VAL A 35 16.41 1.06 8.15
CA VAL A 35 17.17 0.94 9.41
C VAL A 35 18.60 1.48 9.37
N PHE A 36 19.13 1.70 8.18
CA PHE A 36 20.45 2.29 7.98
C PHE A 36 20.36 3.81 7.76
N GLY A 37 19.15 4.38 7.81
CA GLY A 37 18.90 5.80 7.56
C GLY A 37 18.87 6.14 6.07
N ASN A 38 18.80 5.16 5.17
CA ASN A 38 18.62 5.43 3.75
C ASN A 38 17.16 5.75 3.44
N LEU A 39 16.96 6.66 2.50
CA LEU A 39 15.63 6.97 1.99
C LEU A 39 15.02 5.75 1.30
N VAL A 40 13.81 5.36 1.70
CA VAL A 40 13.03 4.34 1.01
C VAL A 40 12.64 4.89 -0.38
N PRO A 41 12.96 4.20 -1.49
CA PRO A 41 12.68 4.69 -2.83
C PRO A 41 11.20 5.04 -3.03
N ASN A 42 10.94 6.20 -3.65
CA ASN A 42 9.59 6.73 -3.92
C ASN A 42 8.69 6.87 -2.68
N SER A 43 9.28 7.01 -1.49
CA SER A 43 8.53 7.22 -0.24
C SER A 43 8.38 8.69 0.13
N CYS A 44 9.01 9.63 -0.56
CA CYS A 44 8.84 11.05 -0.25
C CYS A 44 7.51 11.58 -0.80
N GLN A 45 6.73 12.23 0.05
CA GLN A 45 5.55 12.99 -0.33
C GLN A 45 5.96 14.34 -0.91
N THR A 46 5.38 14.68 -2.06
CA THR A 46 5.60 15.97 -2.72
C THR A 46 4.61 17.04 -2.27
N ASP A 47 3.48 16.65 -1.68
CA ASP A 47 2.51 17.58 -1.11
C ASP A 47 2.84 17.86 0.37
N ILE A 48 3.08 19.13 0.69
CA ILE A 48 3.41 19.63 2.03
C ILE A 48 2.29 19.32 3.05
N LYS A 49 1.05 19.13 2.57
CA LYS A 49 -0.10 18.78 3.41
C LYS A 49 -0.13 17.29 3.78
N CYS A 50 0.59 16.44 3.05
CA CYS A 50 0.55 15.00 3.21
C CYS A 50 1.75 14.50 3.98
N LYS A 51 1.48 13.94 5.17
CA LYS A 51 2.51 13.43 6.06
C LYS A 51 2.34 11.95 6.34
N TYR A 52 3.44 11.27 6.61
CA TYR A 52 3.43 9.94 7.17
C TYR A 52 3.18 10.01 8.67
N LYS A 53 2.26 9.16 9.13
CA LYS A 53 1.91 8.99 10.52
C LYS A 53 2.19 7.56 10.96
N ASP A 54 2.93 7.41 12.04
CA ASP A 54 3.13 6.15 12.72
C ASP A 54 1.77 5.65 13.25
N THR A 55 1.37 4.45 12.81
CA THR A 55 0.11 3.84 13.26
C THR A 55 0.21 3.25 14.67
N GLY A 56 1.42 3.21 15.26
CA GLY A 56 1.72 2.48 16.49
C GLY A 56 1.90 0.97 16.26
N THR A 57 1.67 0.48 15.04
CA THR A 57 1.92 -0.92 14.69
C THR A 57 3.39 -1.09 14.33
N SER A 58 4.05 -2.08 14.94
CA SER A 58 5.45 -2.41 14.67
C SER A 58 5.62 -3.89 14.36
N ARG A 59 6.65 -4.23 13.59
CA ARG A 59 7.05 -5.62 13.33
C ARG A 59 8.55 -5.75 13.51
N LYS A 60 8.96 -6.87 14.08
CA LYS A 60 10.37 -7.27 14.13
C LYS A 60 10.76 -7.86 12.79
N ASN A 61 11.91 -7.44 12.28
CA ASN A 61 12.48 -7.92 11.04
C ASN A 61 13.95 -8.28 11.26
N CYS A 62 14.49 -9.12 10.38
CA CYS A 62 15.83 -9.68 10.50
C CYS A 62 16.63 -9.36 9.25
N PHE A 63 17.72 -8.62 9.41
CA PHE A 63 18.72 -8.47 8.37
C PHE A 63 19.75 -9.60 8.54
N GLY A 64 19.45 -10.75 7.93
CA GLY A 64 20.25 -11.96 8.08
C GLY A 64 19.43 -13.23 7.86
N VAL A 65 19.85 -14.32 8.49
CA VAL A 65 19.14 -15.60 8.41
C VAL A 65 18.17 -15.71 9.60
N PRO A 66 16.85 -15.76 9.37
CA PRO A 66 15.91 -16.02 10.44
C PRO A 66 16.09 -17.46 10.95
N THR A 67 16.19 -17.62 12.27
CA THR A 67 16.32 -18.91 12.94
C THR A 67 15.19 -19.12 13.96
N PRO A 68 14.93 -20.35 14.42
CA PRO A 68 13.91 -20.61 15.44
C PRO A 68 14.14 -19.88 16.77
N PHE A 69 15.38 -19.47 17.05
CA PHE A 69 15.78 -18.80 18.29
C PHE A 69 15.96 -17.28 18.14
N GLY A 70 15.71 -16.72 16.96
CA GLY A 70 15.88 -15.29 16.67
C GLY A 70 16.54 -15.04 15.31
N CYS A 71 17.16 -13.88 15.16
CA CYS A 71 17.87 -13.49 13.94
C CYS A 71 19.36 -13.84 14.03
N PHE A 72 19.89 -14.62 13.09
CA PHE A 72 21.34 -14.74 12.89
C PHE A 72 21.79 -13.59 11.99
N GLY A 73 22.06 -12.45 12.60
CA GLY A 73 22.32 -11.17 11.94
C GLY A 73 21.90 -10.00 12.82
N PHE A 74 21.33 -8.96 12.21
CA PHE A 74 20.83 -7.79 12.91
C PHE A 74 19.30 -7.81 12.98
N GLU A 75 18.74 -7.92 14.18
CA GLU A 75 17.30 -7.79 14.42
C GLU A 75 16.95 -6.31 14.58
N TYR A 76 15.87 -5.89 13.94
CA TYR A 76 15.41 -4.51 13.98
C TYR A 76 13.89 -4.43 13.95
N THR A 77 13.36 -3.26 14.26
CA THR A 77 11.91 -3.03 14.30
C THR A 77 11.53 -2.04 13.22
N GLU A 78 10.64 -2.45 12.33
CA GLU A 78 9.95 -1.55 11.41
C GLU A 78 8.61 -1.13 12.03
N LYS A 79 8.19 0.08 11.72
CA LYS A 79 6.88 0.61 12.06
C LYS A 79 6.05 0.79 10.81
N LEU A 80 4.74 0.63 10.95
CA LEU A 80 3.79 0.85 9.86
C LEU A 80 3.39 2.32 9.85
N PHE A 81 3.74 3.01 8.78
CA PHE A 81 3.35 4.39 8.53
C PHE A 81 2.22 4.43 7.52
N ILE A 82 1.23 5.30 7.74
CA ILE A 82 0.16 5.62 6.79
C ILE A 82 0.26 7.08 6.38
N THR A 83 -0.11 7.39 5.15
CA THR A 83 -0.24 8.77 4.69
C THR A 83 -1.52 9.39 5.25
N GLU A 84 -1.43 10.61 5.80
CA GLU A 84 -2.59 11.33 6.35
C GLU A 84 -3.55 11.85 5.26
N CYS A 85 -3.11 11.86 4.00
CA CYS A 85 -3.96 12.19 2.85
C CYS A 85 -4.49 10.93 2.16
N PRO A 86 -5.77 10.92 1.70
CA PRO A 86 -6.14 10.07 0.60
C PRO A 86 -5.32 10.48 -0.63
N LEU A 87 -4.81 9.53 -1.40
CA LEU A 87 -4.15 9.83 -2.68
C LEU A 87 -5.15 10.58 -3.57
N ASP A 88 -5.00 11.90 -3.69
CA ASP A 88 -5.71 12.75 -4.65
C ASP A 88 -5.19 12.56 -6.09
N ASP A 89 -4.48 11.45 -6.34
CA ASP A 89 -3.97 11.12 -7.66
C ASP A 89 -5.09 10.48 -8.51
N LEU A 90 -5.27 11.04 -9.70
CA LEU A 90 -6.13 10.64 -10.83
C LEU A 90 -6.21 9.13 -11.16
N VAL A 91 -5.42 8.30 -10.50
CA VAL A 91 -5.40 6.85 -10.58
C VAL A 91 -6.74 6.25 -10.14
N ASN A 92 -7.40 6.84 -9.14
CA ASN A 92 -8.67 6.36 -8.59
C ASN A 92 -9.85 6.43 -9.60
N PRO A 93 -10.12 7.57 -10.27
CA PRO A 93 -11.17 7.62 -11.30
C PRO A 93 -10.82 6.78 -12.54
N LEU A 94 -9.56 6.69 -12.96
CA LEU A 94 -9.16 5.90 -14.14
C LEU A 94 -9.42 4.41 -13.95
N TYR A 95 -9.10 3.84 -12.78
CA TYR A 95 -9.41 2.43 -12.48
C TYR A 95 -10.91 2.19 -12.32
N ILE A 96 -11.65 3.14 -11.75
CA ILE A 96 -13.11 3.08 -11.66
C ILE A 96 -13.74 3.12 -13.07
N ILE A 97 -13.25 4.00 -13.95
CA ILE A 97 -13.69 4.14 -15.35
C ILE A 97 -13.36 2.87 -16.16
N LEU A 98 -12.12 2.37 -16.08
CA LEU A 98 -11.72 1.13 -16.74
C LEU A 98 -12.53 -0.07 -16.23
N GLY A 99 -12.73 -0.17 -14.91
CA GLY A 99 -13.56 -1.21 -14.30
C GLY A 99 -15.02 -1.16 -14.76
N THR A 100 -15.61 0.04 -14.88
CA THR A 100 -16.97 0.20 -15.41
C THR A 100 -17.06 -0.12 -16.90
N ILE A 101 -16.10 0.28 -17.71
CA ILE A 101 -16.05 -0.06 -19.15
C ILE A 101 -15.94 -1.57 -19.36
N VAL A 102 -15.09 -2.27 -18.60
CA VAL A 102 -14.96 -3.73 -18.66
C VAL A 102 -16.27 -4.40 -18.23
N PHE A 103 -16.91 -3.92 -17.16
CA PHE A 103 -18.19 -4.45 -16.68
C PHE A 103 -19.32 -4.29 -17.72
N LEU A 104 -19.42 -3.11 -18.36
CA LEU A 104 -20.41 -2.84 -19.39
C LEU A 104 -20.20 -3.72 -20.64
N ASN A 105 -18.96 -3.89 -21.09
CA ASN A 105 -18.63 -4.76 -22.22
C ASN A 105 -18.96 -6.24 -21.94
N LEU A 106 -18.70 -6.72 -20.73
CA LEU A 106 -19.05 -8.10 -20.33
C LEU A 106 -20.56 -8.32 -20.19
N ARG A 107 -21.33 -7.26 -19.90
CA ARG A 107 -22.80 -7.30 -19.84
C ARG A 107 -23.42 -7.34 -21.24
N ASN A 108 -22.89 -6.56 -22.19
CA ASN A 108 -23.39 -6.52 -23.56
C ASN A 108 -23.11 -7.81 -24.36
N ARG A 109 -22.02 -8.53 -24.07
CA ARG A 109 -21.76 -9.85 -24.68
C ARG A 109 -22.70 -10.98 -24.22
N LYS A 110 -23.63 -10.72 -23.30
CA LYS A 110 -24.65 -11.69 -22.87
C LYS A 110 -26.02 -11.47 -23.51
N HIS A 111 -26.16 -10.46 -24.36
CA HIS A 111 -27.38 -10.13 -25.10
C HIS A 111 -27.28 -10.39 -26.61
N LEU A 112 -26.21 -11.05 -27.06
CA LEU A 112 -26.05 -11.73 -28.34
C LEU A 112 -25.96 -13.24 -28.06
#